data_AF-A0A662BHP3-F1
#
_entry.id   AF-A0A662BHP3-F1
#
_cell.length_a   1.000
_cell.length_b   1.000
_cell.length_c   1.000
_cell.angle_alpha   90.00
_cell.angle_beta   90.00
_cell.angle_gamma   90.00
#
_symmetry.space_group_name_H-M   'P 1'
#
loop_
_entity.id
_entity.type
_entity.pdbx_description
1 polymer ?
#
loop_
_entity_poly.entity_id
_entity_poly.type
_entity_poly.pdbx_seq_one_letter_code
_entity_poly.pdbx_strand_id
1 'polypeptide(L)'
;MLKIQNKWWAYGGAILFILLNALFIYDEFFYFSIIPFAILLIIAAFMALDKLLLGIVFLVPLSVPLSQLIPGLPIDMFLPTEPLLAGILIIFIIKLIFEGNFDRKILLHPVSISIYFYLTWMLITTITSTMPLVSVKFFVTKLWFIVAFYFLATQLFKNSNNAQRYFSYYVYALVIVVFYALYRHATYGIFDEKIAHWSANPFYKDHTSYGAILAFYIPPIVTMAFVKTNSTRK
;
A
#
# COMPACT_ATOMS: atom_id res chain seq x y z
N MET A 1 -22.26 19.96 -7.02
CA MET A 1 -22.83 19.84 -5.66
C MET A 1 -24.16 19.07 -5.80
N LEU A 2 -24.13 17.74 -5.66
CA LEU A 2 -25.33 16.90 -5.79
C LEU A 2 -26.22 17.09 -4.56
N LYS A 3 -27.39 17.71 -4.71
CA LYS A 3 -28.44 17.72 -3.68
C LYS A 3 -29.06 16.31 -3.63
N ILE A 4 -28.58 15.48 -2.71
CA ILE A 4 -29.17 14.17 -2.42
C ILE A 4 -30.41 14.43 -1.55
N GLN A 5 -31.60 14.47 -2.17
CA GLN A 5 -32.83 14.98 -1.56
C GLN A 5 -33.70 13.90 -0.87
N ASN A 6 -33.22 12.68 -0.65
CA ASN A 6 -33.87 11.73 0.26
C ASN A 6 -32.83 10.80 0.86
N LYS A 7 -32.73 10.74 2.20
CA LYS A 7 -31.74 9.90 2.92
C LYS A 7 -32.32 8.58 3.47
N TRP A 8 -33.61 8.36 3.29
CA TRP A 8 -34.33 7.18 3.83
C TRP A 8 -33.77 5.85 3.34
N TRP A 9 -33.31 5.76 2.09
CA TRP A 9 -32.66 4.56 1.56
C TRP A 9 -31.31 4.27 2.24
N ALA A 10 -30.56 5.31 2.63
CA ALA A 10 -29.29 5.15 3.33
C ALA A 10 -29.52 4.68 4.78
N TYR A 11 -30.52 5.23 5.46
CA TYR A 11 -30.90 4.76 6.81
C TYR A 11 -31.47 3.34 6.77
N GLY A 12 -32.32 3.02 5.80
CA GLY A 12 -32.85 1.66 5.60
C GLY A 12 -31.75 0.65 5.29
N GLY A 13 -30.80 1.01 4.42
CA GLY A 13 -29.62 0.19 4.12
C GLY A 13 -28.71 0.00 5.33
N ALA A 14 -28.51 1.04 6.16
CA ALA A 14 -27.72 0.94 7.38
C ALA A 14 -28.38 0.01 8.42
N ILE A 15 -29.70 0.12 8.62
CA ILE A 15 -30.44 -0.75 9.53
C ILE A 15 -30.39 -2.20 9.03
N LEU A 16 -30.61 -2.43 7.74
CA LEU A 16 -30.51 -3.76 7.14
C LEU A 16 -29.10 -4.34 7.29
N PHE A 17 -28.05 -3.53 7.05
CA PHE A 17 -26.68 -3.96 7.25
C PHE A 17 -26.41 -4.36 8.70
N ILE A 18 -26.86 -3.56 9.68
CA ILE A 18 -26.68 -3.87 11.11
C ILE A 18 -27.39 -5.18 11.47
N LEU A 19 -28.63 -5.38 11.00
CA LEU A 19 -29.38 -6.61 11.26
C LEU A 19 -28.70 -7.84 10.65
N LEU A 20 -28.27 -7.76 9.39
CA LEU A 20 -27.53 -8.84 8.73
C LEU A 20 -26.18 -9.10 9.43
N ASN A 21 -25.48 -8.05 9.83
CA ASN A 21 -24.22 -8.16 10.54
C ASN A 21 -24.39 -8.85 11.91
N ALA A 22 -25.45 -8.52 12.65
CA ALA A 22 -25.77 -9.18 13.92
C ALA A 22 -26.10 -10.67 13.72
N LEU A 23 -26.83 -11.03 12.65
CA LEU A 23 -27.09 -12.42 12.29
C LEU A 23 -25.80 -13.18 11.92
N PHE A 24 -24.94 -12.60 11.10
CA PHE A 24 -23.67 -13.23 10.75
C PHE A 24 -22.72 -13.36 11.94
N ILE A 25 -22.71 -12.40 12.87
CA ILE A 25 -21.94 -12.52 14.11
C ILE A 25 -22.49 -13.65 14.99
N TYR A 26 -23.82 -13.85 15.04
CA TYR A 26 -24.42 -14.98 15.74
C TYR A 26 -23.94 -16.33 15.18
N ASP A 27 -23.76 -16.42 13.86
CA ASP A 27 -23.21 -17.59 13.17
C ASP A 27 -21.65 -17.64 13.16
N GLU A 28 -20.99 -16.85 14.03
CA GLU A 28 -19.52 -16.71 14.13
C GLU A 28 -18.82 -16.25 12.83
N PHE A 29 -19.57 -15.68 11.88
CA PHE A 29 -19.06 -15.15 10.61
C PHE A 29 -18.70 -13.66 10.71
N PHE A 30 -17.53 -13.35 11.26
CA PHE A 30 -17.09 -11.96 11.52
C PHE A 30 -16.69 -11.16 10.27
N TYR A 31 -16.43 -11.81 9.13
CA TYR A 31 -15.92 -11.14 7.92
C TYR A 31 -16.93 -10.18 7.29
N PHE A 32 -18.23 -10.37 7.53
CA PHE A 32 -19.27 -9.47 7.02
C PHE A 32 -19.10 -8.02 7.52
N SER A 33 -18.48 -7.83 8.69
CA SER A 33 -18.16 -6.52 9.28
C SER A 33 -17.14 -5.71 8.48
N ILE A 34 -16.41 -6.35 7.56
CA ILE A 34 -15.40 -5.68 6.71
C ILE A 34 -16.06 -4.94 5.54
N ILE A 35 -17.29 -5.30 5.15
CA ILE A 35 -17.97 -4.77 3.96
C ILE A 35 -18.03 -3.24 3.91
N PRO A 36 -18.41 -2.50 4.97
CA PRO A 36 -18.44 -1.04 4.92
C PRO A 36 -17.07 -0.42 4.63
N PHE A 37 -16.01 -1.02 5.17
CA PHE A 37 -14.63 -0.59 4.91
C PHE A 37 -14.22 -0.89 3.46
N ALA A 38 -14.59 -2.05 2.93
CA ALA A 38 -14.37 -2.40 1.53
C ALA A 38 -15.11 -1.45 0.58
N ILE A 39 -16.37 -1.10 0.88
CA ILE A 39 -17.15 -0.12 0.11
C ILE A 39 -16.49 1.26 0.18
N LEU A 40 -16.11 1.72 1.37
CA LEU A 40 -15.46 3.02 1.54
C LEU A 40 -14.14 3.11 0.77
N LEU A 41 -13.35 2.03 0.78
CA LEU A 41 -12.11 1.90 0.02
C LEU A 41 -12.37 1.99 -1.49
N ILE A 42 -13.37 1.27 -2.01
CA ILE A 42 -13.75 1.34 -3.42
C ILE A 42 -14.17 2.78 -3.79
N ILE A 43 -15.02 3.41 -2.97
CA ILE A 43 -15.44 4.80 -3.17
C ILE A 43 -14.22 5.74 -3.16
N ALA A 44 -13.31 5.58 -2.19
CA ALA A 44 -12.10 6.38 -2.09
C ALA A 44 -11.18 6.19 -3.30
N ALA A 45 -11.09 4.98 -3.84
CA ALA A 45 -10.28 4.71 -5.02
C ALA A 45 -10.82 5.41 -6.29
N PHE A 46 -12.15 5.53 -6.43
CA PHE A 46 -12.76 6.28 -7.55
C PHE A 46 -12.76 7.80 -7.32
N MET A 47 -13.02 8.26 -6.09
CA MET A 47 -13.23 9.69 -5.81
C MET A 47 -11.97 10.43 -5.37
N ALA A 48 -10.98 9.73 -4.81
CA ALA A 48 -9.82 10.32 -4.14
C ALA A 48 -8.60 9.39 -4.22
N LEU A 49 -8.26 8.94 -5.44
CA LEU A 49 -7.14 8.04 -5.68
C LEU A 49 -5.81 8.59 -5.12
N ASP A 50 -5.61 9.90 -5.18
CA ASP A 50 -4.45 10.58 -4.63
C ASP A 50 -4.33 10.40 -3.11
N LYS A 51 -5.44 10.60 -2.38
CA LYS A 51 -5.48 10.41 -0.92
C LYS A 51 -5.35 8.94 -0.54
N LEU A 52 -5.96 8.03 -1.32
CA LEU A 52 -5.84 6.60 -1.09
C LEU A 52 -4.39 6.14 -1.23
N LEU A 53 -3.69 6.54 -2.30
CA LEU A 53 -2.29 6.22 -2.50
C LEU A 53 -1.40 6.78 -1.38
N LEU A 54 -1.61 8.03 -0.97
CA LEU A 54 -0.91 8.62 0.17
C LEU A 54 -1.16 7.84 1.47
N GLY A 55 -2.39 7.38 1.70
CA GLY A 55 -2.75 6.54 2.84
C GLY A 55 -2.06 5.18 2.79
N ILE A 56 -1.99 4.53 1.62
CA ILE A 56 -1.26 3.27 1.45
C ILE A 56 0.22 3.46 1.75
N VAL A 57 0.84 4.53 1.26
CA VAL A 57 2.26 4.84 1.48
C VAL A 57 2.57 5.00 2.97
N PHE A 58 1.67 5.63 3.72
CA PHE A 58 1.74 5.67 5.19
C PHE A 58 1.62 4.28 5.82
N LEU A 59 0.74 3.42 5.29
CA LEU A 59 0.53 2.08 5.84
C LEU A 59 1.63 1.07 5.49
N VAL A 60 2.45 1.31 4.45
CA VAL A 60 3.51 0.38 4.01
C VAL A 60 4.48 0.01 5.14
N PRO A 61 5.13 0.97 5.84
CA PRO A 61 6.04 0.62 6.94
C PRO A 61 5.33 -0.05 8.12
N LEU A 62 4.04 0.20 8.30
CA LEU A 62 3.23 -0.31 9.41
C LEU A 62 2.52 -1.63 9.08
N SER A 63 2.69 -2.13 7.85
CA SER A 63 2.05 -3.38 7.44
C SER A 63 2.73 -4.58 8.08
N VAL A 64 1.93 -5.60 8.38
CA VAL A 64 2.40 -6.81 9.04
C VAL A 64 2.03 -8.04 8.21
N PRO A 65 2.86 -9.10 8.20
CA PRO A 65 2.53 -10.33 7.50
C PRO A 65 1.29 -10.98 8.10
N LEU A 66 0.40 -11.50 7.25
CA LEU A 66 -0.75 -12.28 7.68
C LEU A 66 -0.33 -13.49 8.53
N SER A 67 0.82 -14.10 8.22
CA SER A 67 1.38 -15.22 9.01
C SER A 67 1.72 -14.86 10.46
N GLN A 68 1.94 -13.56 10.78
CA GLN A 68 2.14 -13.09 12.15
C GLN A 68 0.81 -12.86 12.89
N LEU A 69 -0.27 -12.57 12.16
CA LEU A 69 -1.60 -12.35 12.73
C LEU A 69 -2.37 -13.66 12.93
N ILE A 70 -2.27 -14.57 11.96
CA ILE A 70 -2.96 -15.86 11.96
C ILE A 70 -1.94 -16.95 11.59
N PRO A 71 -1.28 -17.55 12.59
CA PRO A 71 -0.31 -18.62 12.37
C PRO A 71 -0.95 -19.84 11.69
N GLY A 72 -0.20 -20.51 10.81
CA GLY A 72 -0.62 -21.76 10.16
C GLY A 72 -1.41 -21.59 8.85
N LEU A 73 -1.64 -20.35 8.39
CA LEU A 73 -2.23 -20.14 7.07
C LEU A 73 -1.25 -20.51 5.94
N PRO A 74 -1.73 -21.15 4.86
CA PRO A 74 -0.91 -21.50 3.70
C PRO A 74 -0.60 -20.29 2.80
N ILE A 75 -1.25 -19.14 3.03
CA ILE A 75 -1.14 -17.93 2.24
C ILE A 75 -0.63 -16.81 3.15
N ASP A 76 0.41 -16.12 2.71
CA ASP A 76 0.92 -14.91 3.36
C ASP A 76 0.80 -13.71 2.42
N MET A 77 0.59 -12.55 3.01
CA MET A 77 0.57 -11.21 2.41
C MET A 77 0.66 -10.14 3.50
N PHE A 78 1.19 -8.97 3.17
CA PHE A 78 1.24 -7.85 4.09
C PHE A 78 -0.12 -7.16 4.20
N LEU A 79 -0.68 -7.13 5.42
CA LEU A 79 -1.93 -6.46 5.72
C LEU A 79 -1.69 -5.09 6.37
N PRO A 80 -2.51 -4.07 6.06
CA PRO A 80 -3.62 -4.09 5.08
C PRO A 80 -3.16 -3.84 3.63
N THR A 81 -1.87 -3.61 3.38
CA THR A 81 -1.37 -2.92 2.18
C THR A 81 -1.49 -3.71 0.88
N GLU A 82 -1.18 -5.00 0.86
CA GLU A 82 -1.27 -5.80 -0.36
C GLU A 82 -2.70 -5.91 -0.91
N PRO A 83 -3.75 -6.19 -0.10
CA PRO A 83 -5.14 -6.12 -0.56
C PRO A 83 -5.53 -4.75 -1.14
N LEU A 84 -5.08 -3.66 -0.50
CA LEU A 84 -5.35 -2.30 -1.00
C LEU A 84 -4.72 -2.09 -2.39
N LEU A 85 -3.47 -2.52 -2.57
CA LEU A 85 -2.74 -2.41 -3.83
C LEU A 85 -3.37 -3.28 -4.92
N ALA A 86 -3.80 -4.49 -4.59
CA ALA A 86 -4.54 -5.36 -5.51
C ALA A 86 -5.84 -4.70 -5.99
N GLY A 87 -6.60 -4.09 -5.08
CA GLY A 87 -7.80 -3.31 -5.43
C GLY A 87 -7.50 -2.13 -6.36
N ILE A 88 -6.41 -1.39 -6.09
CA ILE A 88 -5.95 -0.30 -6.95
C ILE A 88 -5.59 -0.80 -8.34
N LEU A 89 -4.92 -1.95 -8.47
CA LEU A 89 -4.60 -2.53 -9.77
C LEU A 89 -5.86 -2.79 -10.59
N ILE A 90 -6.88 -3.40 -9.99
CA ILE A 90 -8.16 -3.68 -10.67
C ILE A 90 -8.79 -2.36 -11.15
N ILE A 91 -8.86 -1.36 -10.29
CA ILE A 91 -9.45 -0.05 -10.62
C ILE A 91 -8.65 0.66 -11.70
N PHE A 92 -7.32 0.58 -11.65
CA PHE A 92 -6.45 1.12 -12.68
C PHE A 92 -6.69 0.47 -14.05
N ILE A 93 -6.81 -0.87 -14.09
CA ILE A 93 -7.12 -1.61 -15.33
C ILE A 93 -8.49 -1.18 -15.87
N ILE A 94 -9.52 -1.14 -15.02
CA ILE A 94 -10.87 -0.67 -15.39
C ILE A 94 -10.77 0.73 -15.99
N LYS A 95 -10.12 1.66 -15.29
CA LYS A 95 -9.95 3.04 -15.75
C LYS A 95 -9.23 3.10 -17.10
N LEU A 96 -8.18 2.30 -17.30
CA LEU A 96 -7.44 2.24 -18.55
C LEU A 96 -8.32 1.76 -19.71
N ILE A 97 -9.19 0.76 -19.47
CA ILE A 97 -10.12 0.24 -20.49
C ILE A 97 -11.19 1.27 -20.85
N PHE A 98 -11.77 1.97 -19.87
CA PHE A 98 -12.86 2.92 -20.09
C PHE A 98 -12.39 4.26 -20.67
N GLU A 99 -11.30 4.81 -20.14
CA GLU A 99 -10.81 6.13 -20.57
C GLU A 99 -9.81 6.03 -21.72
N GLY A 100 -9.16 4.89 -21.93
CA GLY A 100 -8.19 4.64 -23.00
C GLY A 100 -6.90 5.48 -22.93
N ASN A 101 -6.77 6.32 -21.91
CA ASN A 101 -5.80 7.41 -21.89
C ASN A 101 -4.90 7.32 -20.65
N PHE A 102 -3.59 7.25 -20.88
CA PHE A 102 -2.56 7.46 -19.85
C PHE A 102 -1.43 8.32 -20.45
N ASP A 103 -0.64 8.95 -19.59
CA ASP A 103 0.42 9.86 -20.02
C ASP A 103 1.48 9.14 -20.86
N ARG A 104 1.48 9.41 -22.16
CA ARG A 104 2.38 8.76 -23.13
C ARG A 104 3.85 9.01 -22.82
N LYS A 105 4.20 10.15 -22.20
CA LYS A 105 5.59 10.43 -21.80
C LYS A 105 6.08 9.45 -20.75
N ILE A 106 5.18 9.03 -19.85
CA ILE A 106 5.50 8.04 -18.82
C ILE A 106 5.53 6.64 -19.43
N LEU A 107 4.55 6.26 -20.28
CA LEU A 107 4.54 4.94 -20.90
C LEU A 107 5.78 4.66 -21.76
N LEU A 108 6.26 5.66 -22.50
CA LEU A 108 7.42 5.52 -23.38
C LEU A 108 8.76 5.92 -22.71
N HIS A 109 8.75 6.19 -21.40
CA HIS A 109 9.97 6.51 -20.68
C HIS A 109 10.93 5.31 -20.69
N PRO A 110 12.27 5.49 -20.81
CA PRO A 110 13.22 4.37 -20.80
C PRO A 110 13.07 3.44 -19.59
N VAL A 111 12.74 3.99 -18.42
CA VAL A 111 12.46 3.20 -17.21
C VAL A 111 11.21 2.32 -17.38
N SER A 112 10.14 2.84 -17.99
CA SER A 112 8.93 2.05 -18.30
C SER A 112 9.24 0.93 -19.28
N ILE A 113 10.07 1.19 -20.29
CA ILE A 113 10.49 0.18 -21.26
C ILE A 113 11.27 -0.95 -20.55
N SER A 114 12.19 -0.61 -19.65
CA SER A 114 12.90 -1.59 -18.82
C SER A 114 11.95 -2.39 -17.92
N ILE A 115 10.93 -1.73 -17.35
CA ILE A 115 9.89 -2.40 -16.56
C ILE A 115 9.08 -3.37 -17.43
N TYR A 116 8.72 -2.99 -18.66
CA TYR A 116 8.01 -3.88 -19.58
C TYR A 116 8.85 -5.09 -19.97
N PHE A 117 10.13 -4.90 -20.23
CA PHE A 117 11.05 -6.01 -20.47
C PHE A 117 11.13 -6.95 -19.27
N TYR A 118 11.30 -6.40 -18.06
CA TYR A 118 11.30 -7.15 -16.81
C TYR A 118 10.01 -7.96 -16.60
N LEU A 119 8.84 -7.32 -16.78
CA LEU A 119 7.54 -7.97 -16.62
C LEU A 119 7.29 -9.03 -17.70
N THR A 120 7.68 -8.77 -18.95
CA THR A 120 7.54 -9.73 -20.04
C THR A 120 8.40 -10.96 -19.79
N TRP A 121 9.65 -10.76 -19.37
CA TRP A 121 10.53 -11.87 -19.00
C TRP A 121 10.00 -12.67 -17.80
N MET A 122 9.46 -11.98 -16.80
CA MET A 122 8.81 -12.63 -15.66
C MET A 122 7.57 -13.43 -16.08
N LEU A 123 6.78 -12.93 -17.02
CA LEU A 123 5.62 -13.64 -17.54
C LEU A 123 6.05 -14.93 -18.27
N ILE A 124 7.09 -14.87 -19.10
CA ILE A 124 7.64 -16.04 -19.79
C ILE A 124 8.08 -17.09 -18.76
N THR A 125 8.87 -16.70 -17.76
CA THR A 125 9.36 -17.64 -16.73
C THR A 125 8.23 -18.15 -15.81
N THR A 126 7.16 -17.39 -15.65
CA THR A 126 5.94 -17.82 -14.93
C THR A 126 5.23 -18.96 -15.66
N ILE A 127 5.13 -18.88 -16.99
CA ILE A 127 4.47 -19.91 -17.81
C ILE A 127 5.29 -21.22 -17.82
N THR A 128 6.62 -21.12 -17.81
CA THR A 128 7.52 -22.30 -17.81
C THR A 128 7.84 -22.83 -16.40
N SER A 129 7.21 -22.30 -15.36
CA SER A 129 7.51 -22.64 -13.96
C SER A 129 7.02 -24.04 -13.58
N THR A 130 7.78 -24.74 -12.73
CA THR A 130 7.35 -25.99 -12.10
C THR A 130 6.26 -25.79 -11.05
N MET A 131 6.08 -24.55 -10.57
CA MET A 131 5.02 -24.15 -9.64
C MET A 131 4.20 -22.98 -10.21
N PRO A 132 3.40 -23.18 -11.29
CA PRO A 132 2.75 -22.09 -12.01
C PRO A 132 1.88 -21.20 -11.13
N LEU A 133 1.13 -21.78 -10.19
CA LEU A 133 0.23 -21.02 -9.30
C LEU A 133 0.99 -20.02 -8.41
N VAL A 134 2.15 -20.43 -7.86
CA VAL A 134 3.00 -19.57 -7.04
C VAL A 134 3.62 -18.47 -7.89
N SER A 135 4.10 -18.82 -9.08
CA SER A 135 4.69 -17.86 -10.03
C SER A 135 3.66 -16.85 -10.54
N VAL A 136 2.42 -17.26 -10.84
CA VAL A 136 1.33 -16.35 -11.22
C VAL A 136 1.00 -15.40 -10.08
N LYS A 137 0.87 -15.90 -8.84
CA LYS A 137 0.66 -15.04 -7.66
C LYS A 137 1.79 -14.00 -7.56
N PHE A 138 3.05 -14.43 -7.67
CA PHE A 138 4.20 -13.53 -7.61
C PHE A 138 4.20 -12.47 -8.72
N PHE A 139 3.88 -12.86 -9.96
CA PHE A 139 3.76 -11.95 -11.10
C PHE A 139 2.68 -10.90 -10.87
N VAL A 140 1.48 -11.31 -10.44
CA VAL A 140 0.38 -10.39 -10.12
C VAL A 140 0.77 -9.45 -8.98
N THR A 141 1.49 -9.95 -7.98
CA THR A 141 2.02 -9.12 -6.90
C THR A 141 2.98 -8.05 -7.43
N LYS A 142 3.85 -8.36 -8.38
CA LYS A 142 4.70 -7.34 -9.01
C LYS A 142 3.90 -6.30 -9.79
N LEU A 143 2.82 -6.71 -10.47
CA LEU A 143 1.96 -5.78 -11.20
C LEU A 143 1.35 -4.73 -10.28
N TRP A 144 0.73 -5.11 -9.15
CA TRP A 144 0.09 -4.11 -8.28
C TRP A 144 1.10 -3.15 -7.64
N PHE A 145 2.31 -3.63 -7.34
CA PHE A 145 3.36 -2.78 -6.79
C PHE A 145 3.88 -1.76 -7.81
N ILE A 146 4.15 -2.21 -9.04
CA ILE A 146 4.62 -1.34 -10.12
C ILE A 146 3.53 -0.34 -10.52
N VAL A 147 2.28 -0.78 -10.67
CA VAL A 147 1.17 0.11 -11.00
C VAL A 147 0.99 1.19 -9.94
N ALA A 148 0.96 0.83 -8.67
CA ALA A 148 0.75 1.81 -7.60
C ALA A 148 1.95 2.74 -7.37
N PHE A 149 3.15 2.19 -7.20
CA PHE A 149 4.31 2.95 -6.74
C PHE A 149 5.16 3.53 -7.87
N TYR A 150 4.92 3.13 -9.13
CA TYR A 150 5.54 3.76 -10.29
C TYR A 150 4.52 4.53 -11.13
N PHE A 151 3.59 3.84 -11.80
CA PHE A 151 2.68 4.52 -12.73
C PHE A 151 1.75 5.51 -12.03
N LEU A 152 1.06 5.11 -10.97
CA LEU A 152 0.16 6.01 -10.25
C LEU A 152 0.92 7.06 -9.43
N ALA A 153 2.08 6.71 -8.87
CA ALA A 153 2.94 7.68 -8.19
C ALA A 153 3.37 8.83 -9.11
N THR A 154 3.71 8.57 -10.38
CA THR A 154 4.03 9.65 -11.32
C THR A 154 2.86 10.60 -11.57
N GLN A 155 1.63 10.11 -11.56
CA GLN A 155 0.43 10.96 -11.67
C GLN A 155 0.20 11.75 -10.38
N LEU A 156 0.43 11.13 -9.22
CA LEU A 156 0.35 11.78 -7.91
C LEU A 156 1.35 12.94 -7.81
N PHE A 157 2.56 12.77 -8.34
CA PHE A 157 3.65 13.75 -8.27
C PHE A 157 3.52 14.92 -9.26
N LYS A 158 2.52 14.91 -10.15
CA LYS A 158 2.16 16.11 -10.93
C LYS A 158 1.83 17.29 -10.02
N ASN A 159 1.34 17.02 -8.81
CA ASN A 159 1.24 18.00 -7.74
C ASN A 159 2.45 17.90 -6.81
N SER A 160 3.29 18.93 -6.78
CA SER A 160 4.51 18.97 -5.95
C SER A 160 4.23 18.77 -4.45
N ASN A 161 3.09 19.25 -3.95
CA ASN A 161 2.70 19.05 -2.57
C ASN A 161 2.42 17.57 -2.26
N ASN A 162 1.86 16.84 -3.22
CA ASN A 162 1.62 15.40 -3.06
C ASN A 162 2.92 14.60 -3.14
N ALA A 163 3.91 15.05 -3.92
CA ALA A 163 5.26 14.46 -3.88
C ALA A 163 5.88 14.61 -2.49
N GLN A 164 5.85 15.83 -1.91
CA GLN A 164 6.35 16.04 -0.55
C GLN A 164 5.58 15.19 0.47
N ARG A 165 4.24 15.18 0.41
CA ARG A 165 3.40 14.35 1.30
C ARG A 165 3.71 12.87 1.19
N TYR A 166 3.96 12.36 -0.01
CA TYR A 166 4.29 10.94 -0.23
C TYR A 166 5.52 10.54 0.58
N PHE A 167 6.61 11.31 0.47
CA PHE A 167 7.81 11.06 1.25
C PHE A 167 7.58 11.28 2.75
N SER A 168 6.95 12.39 3.15
CA SER A 168 6.72 12.69 4.56
C SER A 168 5.85 11.64 5.25
N TYR A 169 4.79 11.15 4.60
CA TYR A 169 3.90 10.13 5.16
C TYR A 169 4.63 8.80 5.35
N TYR A 170 5.45 8.40 4.38
CA TYR A 170 6.31 7.23 4.56
C TYR A 170 7.26 7.39 5.74
N VAL A 171 7.91 8.56 5.84
CA VAL A 171 8.86 8.86 6.93
C VAL A 171 8.16 8.86 8.29
N TYR A 172 6.97 9.45 8.42
CA TYR A 172 6.22 9.43 9.68
C TYR A 172 5.90 8.01 10.13
N ALA A 173 5.46 7.15 9.22
CA ALA A 173 5.23 5.74 9.51
C ALA A 173 6.54 5.00 9.87
N LEU A 174 7.62 5.26 9.14
CA LEU A 174 8.92 4.66 9.41
C LEU A 174 9.48 5.07 10.79
N VAL A 175 9.26 6.32 11.20
CA VAL A 175 9.67 6.81 12.53
C VAL A 175 8.96 6.04 13.65
N ILE A 176 7.68 5.70 13.48
CA ILE A 176 6.96 4.84 14.44
C ILE A 176 7.66 3.48 14.57
N VAL A 177 8.02 2.87 13.44
CA VAL A 177 8.74 1.59 13.44
C VAL A 177 10.13 1.71 14.09
N VAL A 178 10.85 2.80 13.84
CA VAL A 178 12.15 3.08 14.46
C VAL A 178 12.01 3.16 15.97
N PHE A 179 11.05 3.93 16.48
CA PHE A 179 10.81 4.02 17.93
C PHE A 179 10.44 2.67 18.54
N TYR A 180 9.62 1.89 17.84
CA TYR A 180 9.29 0.54 18.26
C TYR A 180 10.52 -0.38 18.31
N ALA A 181 11.39 -0.34 17.30
CA ALA A 181 12.62 -1.12 17.25
C ALA A 181 13.61 -0.69 18.36
N LEU A 182 13.76 0.63 18.58
CA LEU A 182 14.60 1.19 19.64
C LEU A 182 14.11 0.80 21.04
N TYR A 183 12.80 0.82 21.25
CA TYR A 183 12.21 0.35 22.51
C TYR A 183 12.60 -1.12 22.79
N ARG A 184 12.55 -1.98 21.77
CA ARG A 184 12.97 -3.39 21.92
C ARG A 184 14.47 -3.55 22.16
N HIS A 185 15.30 -2.75 21.50
CA HIS A 185 16.73 -2.68 21.83
C HIS A 185 16.96 -2.26 23.29
N ALA A 186 16.22 -1.28 23.78
CA ALA A 186 16.33 -0.83 25.18
C ALA A 186 15.89 -1.91 26.18
N THR A 187 14.85 -2.70 25.87
CA THR A 187 14.35 -3.74 26.78
C THR A 187 15.17 -5.03 26.77
N TYR A 188 15.68 -5.44 25.61
CA TYR A 188 16.33 -6.75 25.46
C TYR A 188 17.86 -6.66 25.44
N GLY A 189 18.44 -5.48 25.17
CA GLY A 189 19.88 -5.26 25.12
C GLY A 189 20.30 -4.36 23.94
N ILE A 190 20.89 -3.20 24.24
CA ILE A 190 21.23 -2.22 23.19
C ILE A 190 22.41 -2.70 22.32
N PHE A 191 23.33 -3.47 22.91
CA PHE A 191 24.56 -3.95 22.26
C PHE A 191 24.50 -5.42 21.83
N ASP A 192 23.35 -6.10 21.96
CA ASP A 192 23.22 -7.48 21.50
C ASP A 192 22.84 -7.51 20.01
N GLU A 193 23.77 -7.99 19.20
CA GLU A 193 23.62 -8.15 17.75
C GLU A 193 22.41 -9.00 17.38
N LYS A 194 22.06 -10.00 18.22
CA LYS A 194 20.91 -10.87 17.94
C LYS A 194 19.60 -10.09 17.93
N ILE A 195 19.49 -9.03 18.72
CA ILE A 195 18.28 -8.20 18.78
C ILE A 195 18.16 -7.34 17.53
N ALA A 196 19.28 -6.91 16.94
CA ALA A 196 19.26 -6.13 15.70
C ALA A 196 18.60 -6.89 14.53
N HIS A 197 18.67 -8.22 14.53
CA HIS A 197 18.04 -9.04 13.49
C HIS A 197 16.51 -9.08 13.57
N TRP A 198 15.90 -8.84 14.74
CA TRP A 198 14.46 -8.99 14.92
C TRP A 198 13.77 -7.79 15.57
N SER A 199 14.48 -6.73 15.94
CA SER A 199 13.92 -5.56 16.64
C SER A 199 12.78 -4.90 15.86
N ALA A 200 12.86 -4.87 14.54
CA ALA A 200 11.82 -4.31 13.67
C ALA A 200 10.62 -5.25 13.40
N ASN A 201 10.64 -6.52 13.85
CA ASN A 201 9.48 -7.42 13.72
C ASN A 201 8.32 -6.97 14.62
N PRO A 202 7.05 -7.05 14.17
CA PRO A 202 6.58 -7.75 12.97
C PRO A 202 6.54 -6.90 11.69
N PHE A 203 6.86 -5.60 11.76
CA PHE A 203 6.74 -4.68 10.62
C PHE A 203 7.73 -4.99 9.50
N TYR A 204 8.97 -5.31 9.87
CA TYR A 204 9.99 -5.75 8.92
C TYR A 204 10.46 -7.16 9.27
N LYS A 205 10.11 -8.13 8.42
CA LYS A 205 10.49 -9.55 8.57
C LYS A 205 12.00 -9.76 8.55
N ASP A 206 12.70 -8.95 7.77
CA ASP A 206 14.15 -9.03 7.58
C ASP A 206 14.81 -7.69 7.87
N HIS A 207 15.81 -7.72 8.75
CA HIS A 207 16.63 -6.57 9.14
C HIS A 207 17.36 -5.91 7.96
N THR A 208 17.71 -6.65 6.90
CA THR A 208 18.34 -6.07 5.71
C THR A 208 17.38 -5.13 4.99
N SER A 209 16.12 -5.54 4.86
CA SER A 209 15.06 -4.70 4.27
C SER A 209 14.80 -3.44 5.12
N TYR A 210 14.83 -3.57 6.44
CA TYR A 210 14.71 -2.43 7.36
C TYR A 210 15.92 -1.47 7.28
N GLY A 211 17.14 -1.99 7.23
CA GLY A 211 18.34 -1.17 7.06
C GLY A 211 18.38 -0.46 5.70
N ALA A 212 18.03 -1.17 4.64
CA ALA A 212 17.99 -0.61 3.28
C ALA A 212 16.99 0.53 3.16
N ILE A 213 15.80 0.40 3.76
CA ILE A 213 14.80 1.47 3.66
C ILE A 213 15.22 2.72 4.45
N LEU A 214 15.84 2.56 5.62
CA LEU A 214 16.41 3.70 6.35
C LEU A 214 17.45 4.41 5.50
N ALA A 215 18.36 3.66 4.88
CA ALA A 215 19.39 4.22 4.00
C ALA A 215 18.80 4.98 2.80
N PHE A 216 17.76 4.46 2.15
CA PHE A 216 17.12 5.13 1.02
C PHE A 216 16.38 6.41 1.39
N TYR A 217 15.87 6.52 2.63
CA TYR A 217 15.12 7.69 3.07
C TYR A 217 15.99 8.78 3.72
N ILE A 218 17.25 8.50 4.09
CA ILE A 218 18.17 9.51 4.62
C ILE A 218 18.38 10.68 3.63
N PRO A 219 18.77 10.48 2.35
CA PRO A 219 19.02 11.61 1.45
C PRO A 219 17.77 12.50 1.23
N PRO A 220 16.56 11.96 0.99
CA PRO A 220 15.34 12.77 0.93
C PRO A 220 15.06 13.56 2.21
N ILE A 221 15.22 12.95 3.40
CA ILE A 221 15.01 13.63 4.69
C ILE A 221 15.97 14.80 4.87
N VAL A 222 17.27 14.55 4.64
CA VAL A 222 18.32 15.58 4.69
C VAL A 222 17.98 16.71 3.72
N THR A 223 17.63 16.38 2.47
CA THR A 223 17.22 17.38 1.47
C THR A 223 16.04 18.21 1.97
N MET A 224 14.99 17.58 2.52
CA MET A 224 13.83 18.30 3.04
C MET A 224 14.14 19.18 4.26
N ALA A 225 15.10 18.78 5.10
CA ALA A 225 15.51 19.55 6.27
C ALA A 225 16.35 20.78 5.92
N PHE A 226 17.21 20.68 4.90
CA PHE A 226 18.15 21.75 4.50
C PHE A 226 17.65 22.62 3.36
N VAL A 227 16.70 22.17 2.55
CA VAL A 227 16.02 23.03 1.58
C VAL A 227 15.19 24.04 2.36
N LYS A 228 15.74 25.25 2.49
CA LYS A 228 15.04 26.41 3.03
C LYS A 228 13.69 26.50 2.34
N THR A 229 12.62 26.37 3.11
CA THR A 229 11.27 26.60 2.59
C THR A 229 11.22 28.06 2.16
N ASN A 230 11.52 28.32 0.89
CA ASN A 230 11.21 29.60 0.26
C ASN A 230 9.69 29.63 0.13
N SER A 231 9.01 29.84 1.26
CA SER A 231 7.63 30.28 1.34
C SER A 231 7.57 31.73 0.86
N THR A 232 7.92 31.93 -0.40
CA THR A 232 7.51 33.09 -1.18
C THR A 232 6.46 32.58 -2.16
N ARG A 233 5.23 32.39 -1.65
CA ARG A 233 4.06 32.50 -2.50
C ARG A 233 3.88 33.98 -2.85
N LYS A 234 4.23 34.33 -4.09
CA LYS A 234 3.42 35.27 -4.86
C LYS A 234 2.14 34.55 -5.29
#